data_AF-A0A562SH90-F1
#
_entry.id   AF-A0A562SH90-F1
#
_cell.length_a   1.000
_cell.length_b   1.000
_cell.length_c   1.000
_cell.angle_alpha   90.00
_cell.angle_beta   90.00
_cell.angle_gamma   90.00
#
_symmetry.space_group_name_H-M   'P 1'
#
loop_
_entity.id
_entity.type
_entity.pdbx_description
1 polymer ?
#
loop_
_entity_poly.entity_id
_entity_poly.type
_entity_poly.pdbx_seq_one_letter_code
_entity_poly.pdbx_strand_id
1 'polypeptide(L)'
;MKDLYLDAEWFIGGEIFLLGWCRSATEFGQLYDDNLTHDEFDALLKRTTGIIYFYGPDIGIIEKHFDIDIRGRYHCVNLLKVFKDYMPGCKNYKLATMEKMFHIPRSRNEYKANIFSIFQDWRKPQVKSLVLQYNMEDVLNLYKLKEMIFILKDITANYLLQVRLNGPEEITAVQKDIFQKHSSFVLEVMKKVMHR
;
A
#
# COMPACT_ATOMS: atom_id res chain seq x y z
N MET A 1 -17.11 4.85 -8.91
CA MET A 1 -15.65 4.67 -8.92
C MET A 1 -15.33 3.26 -8.50
N LYS A 2 -14.30 2.64 -9.08
CA LYS A 2 -13.83 1.30 -8.69
C LYS A 2 -12.47 1.42 -8.04
N ASP A 3 -12.46 1.43 -6.71
CA ASP A 3 -11.24 1.35 -5.91
C ASP A 3 -10.54 0.00 -6.15
N LEU A 4 -9.25 -0.07 -5.81
CA LEU A 4 -8.44 -1.28 -5.90
C LEU A 4 -7.59 -1.39 -4.63
N TYR A 5 -7.65 -2.53 -3.97
CA TYR A 5 -6.84 -2.86 -2.80
C TYR A 5 -5.79 -3.87 -3.24
N LEU A 6 -4.53 -3.63 -2.90
CA LEU A 6 -3.40 -4.49 -3.26
C LEU A 6 -2.64 -4.92 -2.00
N ASP A 7 -2.20 -6.17 -2.02
CA ASP A 7 -1.27 -6.74 -1.05
C ASP A 7 -0.36 -7.74 -1.77
N ALA A 8 0.93 -7.75 -1.46
CA ALA A 8 1.91 -8.56 -2.18
C ALA A 8 2.81 -9.34 -1.24
N GLU A 9 3.07 -10.59 -1.58
CA GLU A 9 4.12 -11.40 -0.97
C GLU A 9 5.33 -11.47 -1.90
N TRP A 10 6.51 -11.18 -1.34
CA TRP A 10 7.73 -11.00 -2.10
C TRP A 10 8.95 -11.63 -1.41
N PHE A 11 9.97 -12.01 -2.20
CA PHE A 11 11.24 -12.55 -1.72
C PHE A 11 12.22 -11.44 -1.35
N ILE A 12 13.19 -11.74 -0.48
CA ILE A 12 14.35 -10.88 -0.27
C ILE A 12 15.01 -10.57 -1.62
N GLY A 13 14.93 -9.31 -2.06
CA GLY A 13 15.29 -8.86 -3.42
C GLY A 13 14.17 -8.07 -4.12
N GLY A 14 12.93 -8.26 -3.69
CA GLY A 14 11.74 -7.56 -4.21
C GLY A 14 11.03 -8.30 -5.35
N GLU A 15 11.33 -9.57 -5.58
CA GLU A 15 10.55 -10.40 -6.51
C GLU A 15 9.24 -10.80 -5.86
N ILE A 16 8.12 -10.39 -6.48
CA ILE A 16 6.78 -10.78 -6.06
C ILE A 16 6.51 -12.20 -6.56
N PHE A 17 5.88 -13.02 -5.73
CA PHE A 17 5.40 -14.35 -6.11
C PHE A 17 3.90 -14.54 -5.93
N LEU A 18 3.25 -13.61 -5.23
CA LEU A 18 1.81 -13.58 -5.05
C LEU A 18 1.35 -12.13 -4.87
N LEU A 19 0.35 -11.74 -5.63
CA LEU A 19 -0.32 -10.45 -5.52
C LEU A 19 -1.81 -10.66 -5.32
N GLY A 20 -2.32 -10.30 -4.15
CA GLY A 20 -3.74 -10.24 -3.86
C GLY A 20 -4.34 -8.93 -4.35
N TRP A 21 -5.58 -8.99 -4.81
CA TRP A 21 -6.35 -7.79 -5.15
C TRP A 21 -7.82 -7.90 -4.77
N CYS A 22 -8.41 -6.76 -4.41
CA CYS A 22 -9.83 -6.64 -4.10
C CYS A 22 -10.39 -5.34 -4.67
N ARG A 23 -11.65 -5.35 -5.11
CA ARG A 23 -12.44 -4.15 -5.44
C ARG A 23 -13.72 -4.08 -4.62
N SER A 24 -14.27 -5.24 -4.26
CA SER A 24 -15.45 -5.38 -3.42
C SER A 24 -15.47 -6.77 -2.76
N ALA A 25 -16.46 -7.01 -1.90
CA ALA A 25 -16.69 -8.33 -1.31
C ALA A 25 -16.98 -9.46 -2.32
N THR A 26 -17.28 -9.13 -3.59
CA THR A 26 -17.59 -10.10 -4.65
C THR A 26 -16.68 -10.01 -5.87
N GLU A 27 -15.83 -8.98 -5.95
CA GLU A 27 -14.87 -8.77 -7.04
C GLU A 27 -13.47 -8.67 -6.44
N PHE A 28 -12.79 -9.83 -6.38
CA PHE A 28 -11.46 -9.99 -5.80
C PHE A 28 -10.74 -11.17 -6.48
N GLY A 29 -9.43 -11.27 -6.31
CA GLY A 29 -8.63 -12.33 -6.90
C GLY A 29 -7.16 -12.26 -6.50
N GLN A 30 -6.36 -13.12 -7.12
CA GLN A 30 -4.92 -13.20 -6.90
C GLN A 30 -4.20 -13.43 -8.23
N LEU A 31 -3.02 -12.85 -8.37
CA LEU A 31 -2.05 -13.16 -9.43
C LEU A 31 -0.87 -13.91 -8.78
N TYR A 32 -0.55 -15.09 -9.30
CA TYR A 32 0.55 -15.96 -8.85
C TYR A 32 0.89 -17.01 -9.91
N ASP A 33 2.08 -17.60 -9.83
CA ASP A 33 2.58 -18.56 -10.82
C ASP A 33 2.43 -17.99 -12.26
N ASP A 34 1.77 -18.72 -13.16
CA ASP A 34 1.69 -18.40 -14.59
C ASP A 34 0.85 -17.15 -14.92
N ASN A 35 -0.01 -16.69 -14.01
CA ASN A 35 -0.82 -15.48 -14.22
C ASN A 35 -0.25 -14.23 -13.52
N LEU A 36 0.90 -14.34 -12.84
CA LEU A 36 1.64 -13.19 -12.32
C LEU A 36 2.50 -12.58 -13.44
N THR A 37 1.83 -11.95 -14.40
CA THR A 37 2.46 -11.34 -15.58
C THR A 37 2.20 -9.84 -15.62
N HIS A 38 3.03 -9.14 -16.40
CA HIS A 38 2.84 -7.71 -16.64
C HIS A 38 1.48 -7.41 -17.30
N ASP A 39 1.05 -8.24 -18.27
CA ASP A 39 -0.19 -8.02 -19.00
C ASP A 39 -1.42 -8.20 -18.12
N GLU A 40 -1.44 -9.23 -17.26
CA GLU A 40 -2.53 -9.45 -16.30
C GLU A 40 -2.60 -8.32 -15.27
N PHE A 41 -1.45 -7.86 -14.78
CA PHE A 41 -1.40 -6.76 -13.83
C PHE A 41 -1.80 -5.42 -14.45
N ASP A 42 -1.36 -5.12 -15.68
CA ASP A 42 -1.76 -3.92 -16.41
C ASP A 42 -3.27 -3.94 -16.75
N ALA A 43 -3.81 -5.10 -17.13
CA ALA A 43 -5.25 -5.29 -17.33
C ALA A 43 -6.05 -5.03 -16.03
N LEU A 44 -5.53 -5.47 -14.89
CA LEU A 44 -6.09 -5.16 -13.58
C LEU A 44 -6.08 -3.65 -13.32
N LEU A 45 -4.96 -2.97 -13.53
CA LEU A 45 -4.81 -1.52 -13.29
C LEU A 45 -5.70 -0.68 -14.21
N LYS A 46 -5.80 -1.00 -15.51
CA LYS A 46 -6.65 -0.29 -16.49
C LYS A 46 -8.13 -0.28 -16.11
N ARG A 47 -8.60 -1.27 -15.34
CA ARG A 47 -9.99 -1.35 -14.86
C ARG A 47 -10.26 -0.49 -13.61
N THR A 48 -9.22 0.11 -13.03
CA THR A 48 -9.33 0.97 -11.84
C THR A 48 -9.72 2.39 -12.23
N THR A 49 -10.82 2.87 -11.66
CA THR A 49 -11.31 4.24 -11.85
C THR A 49 -11.39 5.03 -10.55
N GLY A 50 -11.05 4.41 -9.43
CA GLY A 50 -11.01 5.01 -8.10
C GLY A 50 -9.60 5.07 -7.54
N ILE A 51 -9.49 4.90 -6.23
CA ILE A 51 -8.24 4.98 -5.47
C ILE A 51 -7.60 3.60 -5.38
N ILE A 52 -6.27 3.54 -5.51
CA ILE A 52 -5.48 2.35 -5.22
C ILE A 52 -5.02 2.43 -3.76
N TYR A 53 -5.43 1.47 -2.95
CA TYR A 53 -5.07 1.33 -1.54
C TYR A 53 -4.12 0.17 -1.32
N PHE A 54 -3.23 0.33 -0.35
CA PHE A 54 -2.29 -0.69 0.13
C PHE A 54 -2.02 -0.46 1.62
N TYR A 55 -1.46 -1.46 2.29
CA TYR A 55 -1.25 -1.45 3.74
C TYR A 55 0.21 -1.68 4.11
N GLY A 56 1.10 -0.81 3.65
CA GLY A 56 2.54 -1.01 3.89
C GLY A 56 3.44 -0.37 2.84
N PRO A 57 4.69 -0.86 2.74
CA PRO A 57 5.66 -0.39 1.75
C PRO A 57 5.51 -1.04 0.37
N ASP A 58 4.54 -1.95 0.19
CA ASP A 58 4.50 -2.91 -0.93
C ASP A 58 4.41 -2.25 -2.30
N ILE A 59 3.79 -1.06 -2.38
CA ILE A 59 3.64 -0.33 -3.65
C ILE A 59 4.98 -0.10 -4.36
N GLY A 60 6.06 0.22 -3.64
CA GLY A 60 7.37 0.42 -4.25
C GLY A 60 7.99 -0.88 -4.78
N ILE A 61 7.66 -2.01 -4.16
CA ILE A 61 8.11 -3.34 -4.58
C ILE A 61 7.32 -3.79 -5.82
N ILE A 62 6.02 -3.54 -5.85
CA ILE A 62 5.14 -3.77 -7.01
C ILE A 62 5.62 -2.96 -8.21
N GLU A 63 5.85 -1.65 -8.05
CA GLU A 63 6.35 -0.80 -9.13
C GLU A 63 7.68 -1.27 -9.67
N LYS A 64 8.61 -1.70 -8.81
CA LYS A 64 9.90 -2.25 -9.22
C LYS A 64 9.76 -3.59 -9.94
N HIS A 65 8.92 -4.49 -9.44
CA HIS A 65 8.75 -5.83 -9.99
C HIS A 65 8.15 -5.80 -11.40
N PHE A 66 7.16 -4.93 -11.62
CA PHE A 66 6.47 -4.78 -12.91
C PHE A 66 7.05 -3.65 -13.78
N ASP A 67 8.12 -2.98 -13.36
CA ASP A 67 8.72 -1.82 -14.04
C ASP A 67 7.68 -0.76 -14.48
N ILE A 68 6.90 -0.29 -13.51
CA ILE A 68 5.70 0.50 -13.77
C ILE A 68 5.51 1.62 -12.74
N ASP A 69 5.17 2.84 -13.18
CA ASP A 69 4.88 3.96 -12.28
C ASP A 69 3.39 4.01 -11.93
N ILE A 70 3.01 3.42 -10.80
CA ILE A 70 1.62 3.38 -10.35
C ILE A 70 1.28 4.70 -9.66
N ARG A 71 2.16 5.20 -8.80
CA ARG A 71 1.95 6.41 -7.99
C ARG A 71 1.85 7.68 -8.83
N GLY A 72 2.58 7.78 -9.94
CA GLY A 72 2.44 8.88 -10.90
C GLY A 72 1.16 8.81 -11.73
N ARG A 73 0.70 7.62 -12.10
CA ARG A 73 -0.46 7.42 -13.00
C ARG A 73 -1.82 7.29 -12.28
N TYR A 74 -1.82 6.91 -11.01
CA TYR A 74 -3.04 6.65 -10.23
C TYR A 74 -3.04 7.39 -8.91
N HIS A 75 -4.24 7.61 -8.37
CA HIS A 75 -4.40 8.10 -7.01
C HIS A 75 -4.16 6.96 -6.01
N CYS A 76 -3.01 7.00 -5.33
CA CYS A 76 -2.54 5.94 -4.45
C CYS A 76 -2.55 6.38 -2.99
N VAL A 77 -3.09 5.58 -2.06
CA VAL A 77 -3.20 5.92 -0.64
C VAL A 77 -2.71 4.76 0.25
N ASN A 78 -1.80 5.08 1.17
CA ASN A 78 -1.37 4.13 2.19
C ASN A 78 -2.34 4.12 3.38
N LEU A 79 -3.15 3.08 3.53
CA LEU A 79 -4.14 3.00 4.61
C LEU A 79 -3.50 2.89 6.00
N LEU A 80 -2.26 2.40 6.11
CA LEU A 80 -1.54 2.41 7.38
C LEU A 80 -1.32 3.85 7.89
N LYS A 81 -1.01 4.79 6.98
CA LYS A 81 -0.89 6.21 7.33
C LYS A 81 -2.24 6.78 7.74
N VAL A 82 -3.29 6.52 6.94
CA VAL A 82 -4.65 7.00 7.24
C VAL A 82 -5.11 6.53 8.62
N PHE A 83 -4.89 5.26 8.95
CA PHE A 83 -5.31 4.71 10.24
C PHE A 83 -4.50 5.31 11.40
N LYS A 84 -3.20 5.58 11.21
CA LYS A 84 -2.40 6.29 12.23
C LYS A 84 -2.90 7.70 12.49
N ASP A 85 -3.28 8.42 11.44
CA ASP A 85 -3.75 9.80 11.54
C ASP A 85 -5.13 9.89 12.24
N TYR A 86 -6.05 8.95 11.93
CA TYR A 86 -7.44 8.99 12.43
C TYR A 86 -7.74 8.11 13.65
N MET A 87 -6.84 7.19 13.98
CA MET A 87 -6.93 6.33 15.16
C MET A 87 -5.63 6.39 15.96
N PRO A 88 -5.23 7.57 16.47
CA PRO A 88 -4.02 7.69 17.29
C PRO A 88 -4.16 6.88 18.59
N GLY A 89 -3.04 6.37 19.10
CA GLY A 89 -2.98 5.69 20.40
C GLY A 89 -3.19 4.16 20.37
N CYS A 90 -3.30 3.54 19.19
CA CYS A 90 -3.28 2.08 19.09
C CYS A 90 -1.90 1.51 19.49
N LYS A 91 -1.89 0.40 20.25
CA LYS A 91 -0.65 -0.26 20.69
C LYS A 91 0.27 -0.62 19.52
N ASN A 92 -0.31 -1.06 18.42
CA ASN A 92 0.36 -1.24 17.14
C ASN A 92 -0.69 -1.14 16.01
N TYR A 93 -0.22 -0.94 14.78
CA TYR A 93 -1.05 -0.82 13.58
C TYR A 93 -0.76 -1.96 12.59
N LYS A 94 -0.56 -3.18 13.09
CA LYS A 94 -0.57 -4.35 12.20
C LYS A 94 -2.00 -4.58 11.74
N LEU A 95 -2.18 -5.04 10.49
CA LEU A 95 -3.51 -5.27 9.92
C LEU A 95 -4.34 -6.20 10.83
N ALA A 96 -3.76 -7.31 11.26
CA ALA A 96 -4.35 -8.25 12.24
C ALA A 96 -4.82 -7.59 13.55
N THR A 97 -4.10 -6.58 14.05
CA THR A 97 -4.51 -5.86 15.27
C THR A 97 -5.72 -4.95 14.99
N MET A 98 -5.74 -4.29 13.83
CA MET A 98 -6.85 -3.45 13.41
C MET A 98 -8.11 -4.30 13.18
N GLU A 99 -8.01 -5.41 12.46
CA GLU A 99 -9.14 -6.32 12.22
C GLU A 99 -9.76 -6.83 13.51
N LYS A 100 -8.92 -7.25 14.47
CA LYS A 100 -9.38 -7.70 15.79
C LYS A 100 -10.14 -6.59 16.53
N MET A 101 -9.69 -5.34 16.42
CA MET A 101 -10.37 -4.18 17.02
C MET A 101 -11.75 -3.94 16.42
N PHE A 102 -11.93 -4.24 15.13
CA PHE A 102 -13.20 -4.11 14.41
C PHE A 102 -14.00 -5.42 14.31
N HIS A 103 -13.61 -6.45 15.07
CA HIS A 103 -14.25 -7.77 15.08
C HIS A 103 -14.34 -8.43 13.69
N ILE A 104 -13.38 -8.17 12.81
CA ILE A 104 -13.27 -8.82 11.52
C ILE A 104 -12.57 -10.17 11.71
N PRO A 105 -13.24 -11.30 11.43
CA PRO A 105 -12.65 -12.61 11.63
C PRO A 105 -11.60 -12.91 10.55
N ARG A 106 -10.55 -13.62 10.96
CA ARG A 106 -9.66 -14.37 10.08
C ARG A 106 -9.93 -15.85 10.25
N SER A 107 -9.70 -16.64 9.21
CA SER A 107 -9.70 -18.11 9.36
C SER A 107 -8.56 -18.58 10.26
N ARG A 108 -7.49 -17.80 10.37
CA ARG A 108 -6.36 -18.04 11.28
C ARG A 108 -5.91 -16.73 11.92
N ASN A 109 -5.86 -16.71 13.26
CA ASN A 109 -5.53 -15.50 14.02
C ASN A 109 -4.12 -14.98 13.73
N GLU A 110 -3.15 -15.87 13.48
CA GLU A 110 -1.76 -15.50 13.18
C GLU A 110 -1.16 -16.53 12.22
N TYR A 111 -1.31 -16.32 10.91
CA TYR A 111 -0.46 -17.04 9.97
C TYR A 111 0.91 -16.33 9.96
N LYS A 112 1.90 -17.01 10.53
CA LYS A 112 3.35 -16.79 10.41
C LYS A 112 3.79 -15.32 10.29
N ALA A 113 4.16 -14.72 11.42
CA ALA A 113 4.64 -13.34 11.56
C ALA A 113 5.97 -12.98 10.86
N ASN A 114 6.51 -13.83 9.98
CA ASN A 114 7.80 -13.62 9.33
C ASN A 114 7.78 -14.08 7.86
N ILE A 115 8.20 -13.19 6.96
CA ILE A 115 8.34 -13.39 5.51
C ILE A 115 9.13 -14.66 5.14
N PHE A 116 10.15 -15.04 5.92
CA PHE A 116 10.89 -16.28 5.71
C PHE A 116 10.00 -17.52 5.79
N SER A 117 9.03 -17.50 6.71
CA SER A 117 8.12 -18.62 6.95
C SER A 117 7.04 -18.72 5.88
N ILE A 118 6.61 -17.57 5.32
CA ILE A 118 5.69 -17.51 4.17
C ILE A 118 6.39 -18.09 2.94
N PHE A 119 7.64 -17.70 2.69
CA PHE A 119 8.42 -18.24 1.57
C PHE A 119 8.60 -19.75 1.65
N GLN A 120 8.94 -20.27 2.83
CA GLN A 120 9.10 -21.72 3.02
C GLN A 120 7.82 -22.49 2.75
N ASP A 121 6.66 -21.91 3.04
CA ASP A 121 5.36 -22.52 2.78
C ASP A 121 4.97 -22.40 1.31
N TRP A 122 5.29 -21.28 0.65
CA TRP A 122 5.04 -21.11 -0.79
C TRP A 122 5.64 -22.24 -1.63
N ARG A 123 6.85 -22.67 -1.27
CA ARG A 123 7.57 -23.75 -1.97
C ARG A 123 7.03 -25.16 -1.70
N LYS A 124 6.08 -25.31 -0.77
CA LYS A 124 5.52 -26.60 -0.36
C LYS A 124 4.08 -26.70 -0.85
N PRO A 125 3.79 -27.50 -1.90
CA PRO A 125 2.45 -27.61 -2.48
C PRO A 125 1.34 -27.87 -1.46
N GLN A 126 1.65 -28.65 -0.41
CA GLN A 126 0.72 -29.01 0.66
C GLN A 126 0.30 -27.85 1.58
N VAL A 127 1.05 -26.75 1.62
CA VAL A 127 0.74 -25.57 2.46
C VAL A 127 0.64 -24.27 1.66
N LYS A 128 0.87 -24.30 0.35
CA LYS A 128 0.70 -23.15 -0.55
C LYS A 128 -0.70 -22.55 -0.47
N SER A 129 -1.73 -23.39 -0.34
CA SER A 129 -3.12 -22.94 -0.15
C SER A 129 -3.32 -22.06 1.09
N LEU A 130 -2.48 -22.21 2.12
CA LEU A 130 -2.52 -21.38 3.32
C LEU A 130 -1.99 -19.97 3.05
N VAL A 131 -0.94 -19.86 2.23
CA VAL A 131 -0.39 -18.57 1.79
C VAL A 131 -1.41 -17.84 0.91
N LEU A 132 -2.04 -18.57 -0.03
CA LEU A 132 -3.10 -18.03 -0.87
C LEU A 132 -4.28 -17.54 -0.02
N GLN A 133 -4.75 -18.34 0.93
CA GLN A 133 -5.84 -17.94 1.81
C GLN A 133 -5.47 -16.71 2.66
N TYR A 134 -4.25 -16.67 3.21
CA TYR A 134 -3.79 -15.56 4.03
C TYR A 134 -3.78 -14.24 3.27
N ASN A 135 -3.12 -14.18 2.11
CA ASN A 135 -3.03 -12.97 1.30
C ASN A 135 -4.41 -12.53 0.77
N MET A 136 -5.29 -13.49 0.45
CA MET A 136 -6.68 -13.18 0.08
C MET A 136 -7.45 -12.53 1.23
N GLU A 137 -7.30 -13.05 2.46
CA GLU A 137 -7.90 -12.44 3.65
C GLU A 137 -7.37 -11.02 3.89
N ASP A 138 -6.08 -10.76 3.67
CA ASP A 138 -5.48 -9.44 3.84
C ASP A 138 -6.15 -8.39 2.96
N VAL A 139 -6.32 -8.64 1.65
CA VAL A 139 -6.99 -7.66 0.76
C VAL A 139 -8.48 -7.51 1.02
N LEU A 140 -9.19 -8.60 1.34
CA LEU A 140 -10.62 -8.56 1.66
C LEU A 140 -10.91 -7.83 2.97
N ASN A 141 -10.09 -8.07 3.99
CA ASN A 141 -10.25 -7.44 5.28
C ASN A 141 -9.77 -5.99 5.26
N LEU A 142 -8.75 -5.66 4.46
CA LEU A 142 -8.35 -4.28 4.23
C LEU A 142 -9.50 -3.45 3.63
N TYR A 143 -10.21 -4.01 2.63
CA TYR A 143 -11.42 -3.40 2.07
C TYR A 143 -12.48 -3.16 3.17
N LYS A 144 -12.82 -4.18 3.97
CA LYS A 144 -13.81 -4.05 5.05
C LYS A 144 -13.40 -3.02 6.09
N LEU A 145 -12.14 -3.05 6.53
CA LEU A 145 -11.59 -2.10 7.50
C LEU A 145 -11.68 -0.67 7.01
N LYS A 146 -11.28 -0.43 5.75
CA LYS A 146 -11.39 0.89 5.14
C LYS A 146 -12.83 1.39 5.21
N GLU A 147 -13.79 0.58 4.77
CA GLU A 147 -15.21 0.98 4.77
C GLU A 147 -15.69 1.34 6.19
N MET A 148 -15.40 0.48 7.18
CA MET A 148 -15.80 0.72 8.57
C MET A 148 -15.15 1.97 9.16
N ILE A 149 -13.84 2.14 8.97
CA ILE A 149 -13.08 3.26 9.56
C ILE A 149 -13.48 4.58 8.90
N PHE A 150 -13.66 4.60 7.58
CA PHE A 150 -14.00 5.83 6.86
C PHE A 150 -15.38 6.34 7.27
N ILE A 151 -16.35 5.44 7.45
CA ILE A 151 -17.67 5.79 7.98
C ILE A 151 -17.55 6.28 9.43
N LEU A 152 -16.83 5.55 10.29
CA LEU A 152 -16.71 5.88 11.71
C LEU A 152 -16.00 7.23 11.96
N LYS A 153 -15.04 7.58 11.10
CA LYS A 153 -14.14 8.73 11.27
C LYS A 153 -14.42 9.89 10.32
N ASP A 154 -15.47 9.77 9.49
CA ASP A 154 -15.85 10.75 8.48
C ASP A 154 -14.66 11.18 7.59
N ILE A 155 -13.93 10.19 7.08
CA ILE A 155 -12.73 10.44 6.27
C ILE A 155 -13.17 10.88 4.87
N THR A 156 -12.77 12.09 4.49
CA THR A 156 -13.23 12.72 3.25
C THR A 156 -12.24 12.57 2.09
N ALA A 157 -12.75 12.69 0.85
CA ALA A 157 -11.91 12.70 -0.35
C ALA A 157 -10.84 13.82 -0.31
N ASN A 158 -11.15 14.97 0.30
CA ASN A 158 -10.19 16.08 0.44
C ASN A 158 -8.96 15.68 1.26
N TYR A 159 -9.14 14.90 2.33
CA TYR A 159 -8.01 14.37 3.08
C TYR A 159 -7.20 13.38 2.24
N LEU A 160 -7.87 12.49 1.50
CA LEU A 160 -7.19 11.49 0.65
C LEU A 160 -6.32 12.16 -0.43
N LEU A 161 -6.76 13.28 -0.99
CA LEU A 161 -5.97 14.11 -1.90
C LEU A 161 -4.65 14.60 -1.27
N GLN A 162 -4.65 14.91 0.03
CA GLN A 162 -3.46 15.41 0.73
C GLN A 162 -2.47 14.30 1.11
N VAL A 163 -2.97 13.08 1.34
CA VAL A 163 -2.14 11.92 1.73
C VAL A 163 -1.83 10.97 0.58
N ARG A 164 -2.12 11.39 -0.66
CA ARG A 164 -1.71 10.70 -1.88
C ARG A 164 -0.22 10.39 -1.82
N LEU A 165 0.16 9.19 -2.22
CA LEU A 165 1.54 8.89 -2.53
C LEU A 165 1.92 9.46 -3.89
N ASN A 166 2.97 10.27 -3.88
CA ASN A 166 3.57 10.82 -5.08
C ASN A 166 4.51 9.82 -5.75
N GLY A 167 4.60 9.92 -7.07
CA GLY A 167 5.55 9.14 -7.87
C GLY A 167 7.00 9.54 -7.58
N PRO A 168 7.98 8.70 -7.96
CA PRO A 168 9.40 9.01 -7.78
C PRO A 168 9.84 10.35 -8.39
N GLU A 169 9.27 10.70 -9.55
CA GLU A 169 9.55 11.95 -10.27
C GLU A 169 9.03 13.20 -9.54
N GLU A 170 7.83 13.11 -8.95
CA GLU A 170 7.25 14.20 -8.17
C GLU A 170 8.03 14.45 -6.86
N ILE A 171 8.51 13.38 -6.21
CA ILE A 171 9.35 13.52 -5.00
C ILE A 171 10.66 14.25 -5.34
N THR A 172 11.29 13.91 -6.45
CA THR A 172 12.52 14.60 -6.88
C THR A 172 12.27 16.06 -7.24
N ALA A 173 11.13 16.39 -7.83
CA ALA A 173 10.74 17.79 -8.09
C ALA A 173 10.53 18.58 -6.78
N VAL A 174 9.81 18.02 -5.81
CA VAL A 174 9.59 18.66 -4.49
C VAL A 174 10.90 18.84 -3.72
N GLN A 175 11.77 17.83 -3.74
CA GLN A 175 13.09 17.92 -3.11
C GLN A 175 13.96 19.00 -3.76
N LYS A 176 13.93 19.13 -5.09
CA LYS A 176 14.63 20.20 -5.82
C LYS A 176 14.11 21.59 -5.42
N ASP A 177 12.79 21.75 -5.31
CA ASP A 177 12.16 23.03 -4.93
C ASP A 177 12.46 23.42 -3.48
N ILE A 178 12.43 22.46 -2.54
CA ILE A 178 12.86 22.66 -1.15
C ILE A 178 14.34 23.08 -1.10
N PHE A 179 15.21 22.39 -1.86
CA PHE A 179 16.63 22.70 -1.90
C PHE A 179 16.92 24.08 -2.50
N GLN A 180 16.19 24.48 -3.53
CA GLN A 180 16.27 25.84 -4.10
C GLN A 180 15.80 26.91 -3.11
N LYS A 181 14.68 26.69 -2.41
CA LYS A 181 14.16 27.61 -1.39
C LYS A 181 15.13 27.76 -0.21
N HIS A 182 15.68 26.66 0.29
CA HIS A 182 16.71 26.68 1.35
C HIS A 182 17.99 27.39 0.89
N SER A 183 18.47 27.12 -0.32
CA SER A 183 19.68 27.78 -0.86
C SER A 183 19.49 29.29 -1.02
N SER A 184 18.31 29.71 -1.46
CA SER A 184 17.94 31.12 -1.61
C SER A 184 17.86 31.83 -0.27
N PHE A 185 17.27 31.18 0.75
CA PHE A 185 17.20 31.69 2.12
C PHE A 185 18.59 31.83 2.75
N VAL A 186 19.46 30.82 2.60
CA VAL A 186 20.84 30.86 3.10
C VAL A 186 21.62 32.01 2.46
N LEU A 187 21.50 32.20 1.13
CA LEU A 187 22.13 33.31 0.42
C LEU A 187 21.64 34.68 0.89
N GLU A 188 20.34 34.82 1.20
CA GLU A 188 19.78 36.06 1.71
C GLU A 188 20.25 36.37 3.14
N VAL A 189 20.33 35.35 4.00
CA VAL A 189 20.88 35.48 5.35
C VAL A 189 22.37 35.86 5.30
N MET A 190 23.16 35.23 4.44
CA MET A 190 24.58 35.57 4.28
C MET A 190 24.80 37.00 3.78
N LYS A 191 23.96 37.50 2.85
CA LYS A 191 24.02 38.90 2.42
C LYS A 191 23.72 39.89 3.56
N LYS A 192 22.75 39.58 4.42
CA LYS A 192 22.41 40.41 5.59
C LYS A 192 23.50 40.42 6.67
N VAL A 193 24.25 39.33 6.81
CA VAL A 193 25.36 39.22 7.77
C VAL A 193 26.63 39.91 7.26
N MET A 194 26.90 39.87 5.95
CA MET A 194 28.10 40.48 5.36
C MET A 194 28.01 42.01 5.13
N HIS A 195 26.86 42.63 5.40
CA HIS A 195 26.65 44.09 5.28
C HIS A 195 26.37 44.78 6.63
N ARG A 196 26.79 44.15 7.74
CA ARG A 196 26.90 44.76 9.08
C ARG A 196 28.36 44.77 9.48
#